data_AF-A0A542ZBB7-F1
#
_entry.id   AF-A0A542ZBB7-F1
#
_cell.length_a   1.000
_cell.length_b   1.000
_cell.length_c   1.000
_cell.angle_alpha   90.00
_cell.angle_beta   90.00
_cell.angle_gamma   90.00
#
_symmetry.space_group_name_H-M   'P 1'
#
loop_
_entity.id
_entity.type
_entity.pdbx_description
1 polymer ?
#
loop_
_entity_poly.entity_id
_entity_poly.type
_entity_poly.pdbx_seq_one_letter_code
_entity_poly.pdbx_strand_id
1 'polypeptide(L)'
;MPWWIAFVLTLVVEVPLWVWLLDAGGFGRRVILALGVNAVTHPTLWWVAGGGVGGSALVLMEVLIAVLEGVAAQLVCRPGWRVALLTSTAANAASVLVGLLLMMWGSFAA
;
A
#
# COMPACT_ATOMS: atom_id res chain seq x y z
N MET A 1 -17.56 -0.06 -1.58
CA MET A 1 -17.01 1.11 -0.85
C MET A 1 -16.49 2.12 -1.86
N PRO A 2 -16.75 3.43 -1.73
CA PRO A 2 -16.14 4.44 -2.59
C PRO A 2 -14.61 4.35 -2.60
N TRP A 3 -13.98 4.52 -3.76
CA TRP A 3 -12.52 4.33 -3.94
C TRP A 3 -11.69 5.25 -3.03
N TRP A 4 -12.16 6.47 -2.78
CA TRP A 4 -11.45 7.43 -1.93
C TRP A 4 -11.42 7.00 -0.45
N ILE A 5 -12.43 6.26 0.02
CA ILE A 5 -12.41 5.68 1.37
C ILE A 5 -11.36 4.58 1.43
N ALA A 6 -11.26 3.74 0.39
CA ALA A 6 -10.25 2.68 0.31
C ALA A 6 -8.86 3.29 0.36
N PHE A 7 -8.65 4.34 -0.44
CA PHE A 7 -7.40 5.08 -0.46
C PHE A 7 -7.04 5.69 0.90
N VAL A 8 -7.98 6.35 1.59
CA VAL A 8 -7.73 6.92 2.93
C VAL A 8 -7.37 5.83 3.93
N LEU A 9 -8.07 4.69 3.92
CA LEU A 9 -7.72 3.56 4.78
C LEU A 9 -6.31 3.04 4.49
N THR A 10 -5.95 2.94 3.20
CA THR A 10 -4.59 2.54 2.82
C THR A 10 -3.55 3.51 3.36
N LEU A 11 -3.76 4.82 3.21
CA LEU A 11 -2.85 5.83 3.76
C LEU A 11 -2.70 5.73 5.28
N VAL A 12 -3.81 5.50 6.00
CA VAL A 12 -3.80 5.37 7.46
C VAL A 12 -3.00 4.15 7.92
N VAL A 13 -3.00 3.06 7.14
CA VAL A 13 -2.27 1.83 7.49
C VAL A 13 -0.82 1.86 7.01
N GLU A 14 -0.58 2.24 5.76
CA GLU A 14 0.72 2.11 5.13
C GLU A 14 1.70 3.22 5.56
N VAL A 15 1.25 4.48 5.65
CA VAL A 15 2.16 5.60 5.95
C VAL A 15 2.88 5.42 7.30
N PRO A 16 2.22 5.02 8.41
CA PRO A 16 2.91 4.75 9.66
C PRO A 16 3.95 3.62 9.54
N LEU A 17 3.64 2.55 8.81
CA LEU A 17 4.55 1.43 8.59
C LEU A 17 5.78 1.86 7.77
N TRP A 18 5.57 2.63 6.71
CA TRP A 18 6.66 3.24 5.94
C TRP A 18 7.54 4.12 6.80
N VAL A 19 6.95 5.00 7.61
CA VAL A 19 7.71 5.91 8.47
C VAL A 19 8.50 5.17 9.55
N TRP A 20 7.96 4.06 10.07
CA TRP A 20 8.58 3.31 11.16
C TRP A 20 9.64 2.32 10.68
N LEU A 21 9.39 1.60 9.59
CA LEU A 21 10.26 0.54 9.08
C LEU A 21 11.33 1.06 8.12
N LEU A 22 11.06 2.13 7.39
CA LEU A 22 12.04 2.74 6.50
C LEU A 22 12.97 3.60 7.35
N ASP A 23 14.13 3.08 7.74
CA ASP A 23 15.16 3.89 8.41
C ASP A 23 16.01 4.65 7.38
N ALA A 24 15.38 5.59 6.68
CA ALA A 24 16.01 6.33 5.59
C ALA A 24 15.67 7.82 5.60
N GLY A 25 16.61 8.61 6.13
CA GLY A 25 16.55 10.06 6.15
C GLY A 25 15.58 10.62 7.21
N GLY A 26 15.27 11.92 7.10
CA GLY A 26 14.39 12.60 8.04
C GLY A 26 12.93 12.14 7.95
N PHE A 27 12.21 12.24 9.06
CA PHE A 27 10.78 11.91 9.17
C PHE A 27 9.94 12.47 8.01
N GLY A 28 10.10 13.76 7.68
CA GLY A 28 9.35 14.39 6.60
C GLY A 28 9.60 13.77 5.22
N ARG A 29 10.83 13.33 4.93
CA ARG A 29 11.17 12.65 3.67
C ARG A 29 10.44 11.31 3.55
N ARG A 30 10.37 10.55 4.65
CA ARG A 30 9.68 9.26 4.70
C ARG A 30 8.18 9.41 4.53
N VAL A 31 7.59 10.41 5.17
CA VAL A 31 6.16 10.75 5.00
C VAL A 31 5.85 11.15 3.55
N ILE A 32 6.64 12.05 2.96
CA ILE A 32 6.44 12.50 1.57
C ILE A 32 6.59 11.34 0.59
N LEU A 33 7.59 10.48 0.79
CA LEU A 33 7.77 9.28 -0.04
C LEU A 33 6.55 8.36 0.07
N ALA A 34 6.13 8.03 1.30
CA ALA A 34 5.00 7.13 1.54
C ALA A 34 3.72 7.66 0.87
N LEU A 35 3.40 8.93 1.11
CA LEU A 35 2.24 9.59 0.50
C LEU A 35 2.33 9.62 -1.03
N GLY A 36 3.48 10.01 -1.58
CA GLY A 36 3.68 10.13 -3.02
C GLY A 36 3.58 8.79 -3.74
N VAL A 37 4.17 7.74 -3.17
CA VAL A 37 4.12 6.39 -3.74
C VAL A 37 2.68 5.85 -3.72
N ASN A 38 2.03 5.88 -2.55
CA ASN A 38 0.64 5.44 -2.41
C ASN A 38 -0.33 6.20 -3.32
N ALA A 39 -0.15 7.51 -3.47
CA ALA A 39 -1.00 8.35 -4.32
C ALA A 39 -0.87 8.04 -5.82
N VAL A 40 0.22 7.40 -6.25
CA VAL A 40 0.42 6.99 -7.65
C VAL A 40 -0.08 5.55 -7.85
N THR A 41 0.23 4.64 -6.93
CA THR A 41 -0.06 3.21 -7.08
C THR A 41 -1.54 2.90 -6.87
N HIS A 42 -2.13 3.39 -5.79
CA HIS A 42 -3.46 2.93 -5.37
C HIS A 42 -4.62 3.51 -6.19
N PRO A 43 -4.67 4.80 -6.55
CA PRO A 43 -5.70 5.29 -7.47
C PRO A 43 -5.68 4.55 -8.81
N THR A 44 -4.49 4.20 -9.31
CA THR A 44 -4.32 3.40 -10.53
C THR A 44 -4.89 2.00 -10.35
N LEU A 45 -4.58 1.33 -9.22
CA LEU A 45 -5.17 0.05 -8.85
C LEU A 45 -6.70 0.10 -8.86
N TRP A 46 -7.28 1.05 -8.13
CA TRP A 46 -8.73 1.13 -7.95
C TRP A 46 -9.46 1.53 -9.23
N TRP A 47 -8.84 2.34 -10.09
CA TRP A 47 -9.36 2.65 -11.41
C TRP A 47 -9.48 1.39 -12.29
N VAL A 48 -8.46 0.54 -12.28
CA VAL A 48 -8.45 -0.71 -13.06
C VAL A 48 -9.35 -1.76 -12.40
N ALA A 49 -9.27 -1.91 -11.08
CA ALA A 49 -9.98 -2.94 -10.32
C ALA A 49 -11.48 -2.67 -10.19
N GLY A 50 -11.90 -1.40 -10.25
CA GLY A 50 -13.30 -0.98 -10.17
C GLY A 50 -14.20 -1.59 -11.25
N GLY A 51 -13.63 -2.11 -12.34
CA GLY A 51 -14.35 -2.81 -13.40
C GLY A 51 -14.72 -4.28 -13.11
N GLY A 52 -14.37 -4.82 -11.94
CA GLY A 52 -14.65 -6.22 -11.59
C GLY A 52 -13.53 -7.19 -11.97
N VAL A 53 -12.34 -6.97 -11.42
CA VAL A 53 -11.23 -7.94 -11.51
C VAL A 53 -11.47 -9.16 -10.63
N GLY A 54 -11.15 -10.35 -11.14
CA GLY A 54 -11.15 -11.57 -10.35
C GLY A 54 -10.07 -11.57 -9.25
N GLY A 55 -10.26 -12.38 -8.20
CA GLY A 55 -9.37 -12.38 -7.03
C GLY A 55 -7.89 -12.66 -7.35
N SER A 56 -7.60 -13.54 -8.31
CA SER A 56 -6.21 -13.81 -8.74
C SER A 56 -5.55 -12.61 -9.42
N ALA A 57 -6.31 -11.85 -10.21
CA ALA A 57 -5.83 -10.62 -10.83
C ALA A 57 -5.56 -9.53 -9.79
N LEU A 58 -6.43 -9.40 -8.78
CA LEU A 58 -6.22 -8.48 -7.66
C LEU A 58 -4.92 -8.82 -6.92
N VAL A 59 -4.71 -10.09 -6.53
CA VAL A 59 -3.47 -10.52 -5.86
C VAL A 59 -2.23 -10.21 -6.69
N LEU A 60 -2.27 -10.45 -8.01
CA LEU A 60 -1.16 -10.12 -8.88
C LEU A 60 -0.87 -8.61 -8.91
N MET A 61 -1.91 -7.77 -8.95
CA MET A 61 -1.75 -6.32 -8.91
C MET A 61 -1.16 -5.83 -7.59
N GLU A 62 -1.60 -6.38 -6.45
CA GLU A 62 -1.04 -6.07 -5.12
C GLU A 62 0.45 -6.43 -5.05
N VAL A 63 0.84 -7.60 -5.57
CA VAL A 63 2.26 -8.01 -5.64
C VAL A 63 3.06 -7.05 -6.51
N LEU A 64 2.53 -6.66 -7.68
CA LEU A 64 3.20 -5.72 -8.57
C LEU A 64 3.37 -4.35 -7.91
N ILE A 65 2.34 -3.85 -7.21
CA ILE A 65 2.40 -2.61 -6.45
C ILE A 65 3.47 -2.71 -5.36
N ALA A 66 3.43 -3.74 -4.52
CA ALA A 66 4.43 -3.93 -3.47
C ALA A 66 5.88 -3.93 -4.02
N VAL A 67 6.10 -4.54 -5.20
CA VAL A 67 7.42 -4.48 -5.86
C VAL A 67 7.75 -3.06 -6.32
N LEU A 68 6.83 -2.38 -7.02
CA LEU A 68 7.03 -1.02 -7.53
C LEU A 68 7.32 -0.01 -6.42
N GLU A 69 6.57 -0.08 -5.32
CA GLU A 69 6.76 0.79 -4.16
C GLU A 69 8.10 0.52 -3.48
N GLY A 70 8.51 -0.75 -3.35
CA GLY A 70 9.83 -1.12 -2.82
C GLY A 70 10.97 -0.62 -3.72
N VAL A 71 10.81 -0.69 -5.04
CA VAL A 71 11.77 -0.11 -5.99
C VAL A 71 11.85 1.40 -5.83
N ALA A 72 10.70 2.10 -5.76
CA ALA A 72 10.67 3.55 -5.56
C ALA A 72 11.38 3.95 -4.27
N ALA A 73 11.14 3.23 -3.18
CA ALA A 73 11.82 3.48 -1.92
C ALA A 73 13.32 3.21 -1.97
N GLN A 74 13.75 2.16 -2.65
CA GLN A 74 15.18 1.92 -2.84
C GLN A 74 15.83 3.05 -3.64
N LEU A 75 15.20 3.52 -4.71
CA LEU A 75 15.75 4.58 -5.56
C LEU A 75 15.81 5.93 -4.84
N VAL A 76 14.77 6.27 -4.06
CA VAL A 76 14.65 7.57 -3.39
C VAL A 76 15.40 7.59 -2.07
N CYS A 77 15.27 6.55 -1.25
CA CYS A 77 15.74 6.53 0.14
C CYS A 77 16.98 5.67 0.36
N ARG A 78 17.26 4.72 -0.53
CA ARG A 78 18.43 3.81 -0.48
C ARG A 78 18.63 3.05 0.84
N PRO A 79 17.59 2.53 1.51
CA PRO A 79 17.75 1.73 2.74
C PRO A 79 18.38 0.35 2.51
N GLY A 80 18.54 -0.06 1.24
CA GLY A 80 18.94 -1.41 0.83
C GLY A 80 17.74 -2.20 0.32
N TRP A 81 17.95 -2.97 -0.75
CA TRP A 81 16.88 -3.70 -1.46
C TRP A 81 16.01 -4.55 -0.55
N ARG A 82 16.62 -5.27 0.39
CA ARG A 82 15.91 -6.13 1.35
C ARG A 82 14.97 -5.31 2.24
N VAL A 83 15.45 -4.19 2.79
CA VAL A 83 14.64 -3.33 3.68
C VAL A 83 13.52 -2.66 2.88
N ALA A 84 13.82 -2.16 1.70
CA ALA A 84 12.84 -1.50 0.84
C ALA A 84 11.68 -2.43 0.43
N LEU A 85 12.02 -3.65 -0.05
CA LEU A 85 11.02 -4.63 -0.46
C LEU A 85 10.21 -5.16 0.73
N LEU A 86 10.87 -5.50 1.85
CA LEU A 86 10.15 -5.99 3.03
C LEU A 86 9.21 -4.94 3.62
N THR A 87 9.64 -3.67 3.68
CA THR A 87 8.79 -2.58 4.17
C THR A 87 7.55 -2.42 3.30
N SER A 88 7.75 -2.38 1.99
CA SER A 88 6.66 -2.24 1.02
C SER A 88 5.68 -3.43 1.09
N THR A 89 6.19 -4.66 1.05
CA THR A 89 5.35 -5.86 1.15
C THR A 89 4.61 -5.94 2.47
N ALA A 90 5.23 -5.57 3.59
CA ALA A 90 4.57 -5.55 4.89
C ALA A 90 3.45 -4.50 4.95
N ALA A 91 3.70 -3.30 4.41
CA ALA A 91 2.70 -2.24 4.35
C ALA A 91 1.49 -2.65 3.49
N ASN A 92 1.74 -3.12 2.26
CA ASN A 92 0.72 -3.58 1.33
C ASN A 92 -0.08 -4.77 1.89
N ALA A 93 0.59 -5.78 2.46
CA ALA A 93 -0.11 -6.91 3.06
C ALA A 93 -0.98 -6.49 4.26
N ALA A 94 -0.52 -5.53 5.07
CA ALA A 94 -1.30 -5.02 6.19
C ALA A 94 -2.55 -4.26 5.71
N SER A 95 -2.44 -3.44 4.65
CA SER A 95 -3.58 -2.70 4.11
C SER A 95 -4.61 -3.64 3.46
N VAL A 96 -4.17 -4.65 2.72
CA VAL A 96 -5.03 -5.72 2.18
C VAL A 96 -5.75 -6.47 3.30
N LEU A 97 -5.02 -6.88 4.35
CA LEU A 97 -5.60 -7.60 5.48
C LEU A 97 -6.66 -6.76 6.20
N VAL A 98 -6.39 -5.47 6.45
CA VAL A 98 -7.37 -4.55 7.03
C VAL A 98 -8.61 -4.44 6.13
N GLY A 99 -8.43 -4.32 4.82
CA GLY A 99 -9.52 -4.31 3.85
C GLY A 99 -10.39 -5.58 3.93
N LEU A 100 -9.76 -6.76 3.95
CA LEU A 100 -10.46 -8.04 4.06
C LEU A 100 -11.23 -8.17 5.39
N LEU A 101 -10.62 -7.79 6.51
CA LEU A 101 -11.26 -7.83 7.82
C LEU A 101 -12.50 -6.92 7.87
N LEU A 102 -12.42 -5.72 7.29
CA LEU A 102 -13.55 -4.80 7.20
C LEU A 102 -14.69 -5.35 6.32
N MET A 103 -14.36 -6.01 5.21
CA MET A 103 -15.36 -6.67 4.35
C MET A 103 -16.05 -7.83 5.08
N MET A 104 -15.29 -8.65 5.81
CA MET A 104 -15.84 -9.73 6.61
C MET A 104 -16.74 -9.18 7.72
N TRP A 105 -16.28 -8.17 8.46
CA TRP A 105 -17.06 -7.52 9.52
C TRP A 105 -18.38 -6.93 9.01
N GLY A 106 -18.35 -6.23 7.88
CA GLY A 106 -19.55 -5.68 7.24
C GLY A 106 -20.56 -6.75 6.85
N SER A 107 -20.09 -7.95 6.49
CA SER A 107 -20.94 -9.10 6.18
C SER A 107 -21.59 -9.75 7.41
N PHE A 108 -21.06 -9.52 8.61
CA PHE A 108 -21.64 -10.01 9.87
C PHE A 108 -22.58 -8.98 10.54
N ALA A 109 -22.48 -7.70 10.16
CA ALA A 109 -23.24 -6.60 10.74
C ALA A 109 -24.50 -6.21 9.93
N ALA A 110 -24.70 -6.83 8.76
CA ALA A 110 -25.85 -6.66 7.86
C ALA A 110 -26.79 -7.87 7.94
#